data_AF-A0A1D1VNL4-F1
#
_entry.id   AF-A0A1D1VNL4-F1
#
_cell.length_a   1.000
_cell.length_b   1.000
_cell.length_c   1.000
_cell.angle_alpha   90.00
_cell.angle_beta   90.00
_cell.angle_gamma   90.00
#
_symmetry.space_group_name_H-M   'P 1'
#
loop_
_entity.id
_entity.type
_entity.pdbx_description
1 polymer ?
#
loop_
_entity_poly.entity_id
_entity_poly.type
_entity_poly.pdbx_seq_one_letter_code
_entity_poly.pdbx_strand_id
1 'polypeptide(L)'
;MLVASDLGFTAGEHVYLGVNLFPSTTWGNFSYSTGDDRDDDARDAYQSLLLISLSVSQDTTYSNFVQQTKKLSAAKYGFVYAPNDEVDVITAHFYDSIIYYASMIRDLAEDDSPSFSGAALALLKQSFNFTSPINGPVTMSADGDRQSAYTIKNFNPISGQFEDYLSYPVVGRPRRLGVIKWPSGDRLPPSRPRCGFLGNDPSCAYVMPTSQVAAAVAIPVLLMTAAITAGVVLFRRWVSTSSC
;
A
#
# COMPACT_ATOMS: atom_id res chain seq x y z
N MET A 1 13.66 3.20 -3.62
CA MET A 1 13.76 1.79 -3.18
C MET A 1 15.19 1.36 -2.86
N LEU A 2 16.20 1.78 -3.64
CA LEU A 2 17.61 1.39 -3.39
C LEU A 2 18.09 1.62 -1.95
N VAL A 3 17.84 2.80 -1.36
CA VAL A 3 18.20 3.07 0.05
C VAL A 3 17.56 2.07 1.02
N ALA A 4 16.30 1.65 0.78
CA ALA A 4 15.65 0.63 1.60
C ALA A 4 16.30 -0.74 1.43
N SER A 5 16.76 -1.06 0.21
CA SER A 5 17.50 -2.29 -0.08
C SER A 5 18.86 -2.30 0.63
N ASP A 6 19.59 -1.19 0.58
CA ASP A 6 20.88 -1.02 1.27
C ASP A 6 20.75 -1.16 2.80
N LEU A 7 19.59 -0.81 3.36
CA LEU A 7 19.26 -0.99 4.78
C LEU A 7 18.67 -2.38 5.11
N GLY A 8 18.48 -3.26 4.12
CA GLY A 8 17.92 -4.60 4.30
C GLY A 8 16.40 -4.63 4.52
N PHE A 9 15.69 -3.56 4.18
CA PHE A 9 14.24 -3.42 4.42
C PHE A 9 13.35 -3.90 3.27
N THR A 10 13.92 -4.42 2.20
CA THR A 10 13.18 -4.98 1.04
C THR A 10 13.17 -6.51 0.99
N ALA A 11 13.58 -7.16 2.09
CA ALA A 11 13.60 -8.62 2.19
C ALA A 11 12.22 -9.25 2.52
N GLY A 12 11.15 -8.47 2.49
CA GLY A 12 9.77 -8.94 2.67
C GLY A 12 9.11 -8.63 4.01
N GLU A 13 9.83 -8.02 4.96
CA GLU A 13 9.27 -7.60 6.25
C GLU A 13 8.58 -6.22 6.21
N HIS A 14 8.77 -5.45 5.12
CA HIS A 14 8.18 -4.12 4.95
C HIS A 14 7.41 -4.03 3.63
N VAL A 15 6.29 -3.30 3.67
CA VAL A 15 5.50 -2.97 2.48
C VAL A 15 5.72 -1.50 2.14
N TYR A 16 6.14 -1.24 0.90
CA TYR A 16 6.19 0.10 0.34
C TYR A 16 4.95 0.32 -0.54
N LEU A 17 4.31 1.47 -0.40
CA LEU A 17 3.16 1.87 -1.21
C LEU A 17 3.54 3.08 -2.04
N GLY A 18 3.56 2.92 -3.36
CA GLY A 18 3.66 4.01 -4.32
C GLY A 18 2.27 4.38 -4.84
N VAL A 19 2.03 5.67 -5.04
CA VAL A 19 0.81 6.15 -5.69
C VAL A 19 1.16 6.52 -7.12
N ASN A 20 0.62 5.76 -8.07
CA ASN A 20 0.78 5.98 -9.50
C ASN A 20 -0.60 5.91 -10.16
N LEU A 21 -1.40 6.97 -9.98
CA LEU A 21 -2.80 6.98 -10.39
C LEU A 21 -2.98 6.72 -11.89
N PHE A 22 -2.04 7.19 -12.71
CA PHE A 22 -1.97 6.99 -14.15
C PHE A 22 -0.53 7.29 -14.61
N PRO A 23 -0.06 6.67 -15.72
CA PRO A 23 1.26 6.96 -16.25
C PRO A 23 1.42 8.45 -16.59
N SER A 24 2.42 9.09 -16.00
CA SER A 24 2.77 10.48 -16.29
C SER A 24 4.24 10.71 -16.02
N THR A 25 4.91 11.43 -16.91
CA THR A 25 6.30 11.86 -16.71
C THR A 25 6.43 12.82 -15.53
N THR A 26 5.36 13.50 -15.14
CA THR A 26 5.31 14.44 -14.00
C THR A 26 5.32 13.73 -12.65
N TRP A 27 4.62 12.59 -12.52
CA TRP A 27 4.50 11.85 -11.25
C TRP A 27 5.64 10.86 -11.01
N GLY A 28 6.57 10.76 -11.97
CA GLY A 28 7.69 9.84 -11.92
C GLY A 28 7.41 8.52 -12.65
N ASN A 29 8.49 7.91 -13.13
CA ASN A 29 8.45 6.60 -13.77
C ASN A 29 8.76 5.52 -12.72
N PHE A 30 7.80 4.63 -12.49
CA PHE A 30 7.98 3.45 -11.62
C PHE A 30 8.64 2.28 -12.36
N SER A 31 9.47 2.55 -13.37
CA SER A 31 10.41 1.58 -13.93
C SER A 31 11.49 1.28 -12.89
N TYR A 32 11.87 0.01 -12.78
CA TYR A 32 13.03 -0.39 -11.97
C TYR A 32 14.34 -0.07 -12.71
N SER A 33 14.30 -0.10 -14.06
CA SER A 33 15.48 0.10 -14.89
C SER A 33 15.59 1.55 -15.31
N THR A 34 16.76 2.11 -15.05
CA THR A 34 17.20 3.44 -15.48
C THR A 34 18.48 3.38 -16.32
N GLY A 35 19.04 2.19 -16.50
CA GLY A 35 20.27 1.95 -17.27
C GLY A 35 21.54 2.18 -16.46
N ASP A 36 21.45 2.11 -15.13
CA ASP A 36 22.60 2.18 -14.22
C ASP A 36 23.04 0.79 -13.73
N ASP A 37 24.09 0.75 -12.92
CA ASP A 37 24.67 -0.47 -12.35
C ASP A 37 23.85 -1.05 -11.18
N ARG A 38 22.78 -0.37 -10.75
CA ARG A 38 21.90 -0.75 -9.63
C ARG A 38 20.53 -1.24 -10.12
N ASP A 39 20.29 -1.35 -11.43
CA ASP A 39 19.02 -1.81 -11.99
C ASP A 39 18.58 -3.19 -11.44
N ASP A 40 19.51 -4.14 -11.25
CA ASP A 40 19.20 -5.45 -10.66
C ASP A 40 18.80 -5.33 -9.18
N ASP A 41 19.48 -4.49 -8.40
CA ASP A 41 19.12 -4.22 -7.00
C ASP A 41 17.76 -3.52 -6.91
N ALA A 42 17.45 -2.63 -7.86
CA ALA A 42 16.15 -1.98 -7.95
C ALA A 42 15.06 -3.01 -8.29
N ARG A 43 15.31 -3.92 -9.23
CA ARG A 43 14.40 -5.01 -9.60
C ARG A 43 14.04 -5.85 -8.38
N ASP A 44 15.03 -6.22 -7.57
CA ASP A 44 14.80 -7.02 -6.37
C ASP A 44 14.08 -6.22 -5.29
N ALA A 45 14.47 -4.96 -5.08
CA ALA A 45 13.83 -4.07 -4.12
C ALA A 45 12.34 -3.81 -4.46
N TYR A 46 11.99 -3.71 -5.74
CA TYR A 46 10.63 -3.41 -6.20
C TYR A 46 9.64 -4.53 -5.90
N GLN A 47 10.09 -5.74 -5.60
CA GLN A 47 9.22 -6.82 -5.13
C GLN A 47 8.51 -6.46 -3.80
N SER A 48 9.08 -5.57 -2.98
CA SER A 48 8.42 -5.02 -1.77
C SER A 48 7.56 -3.77 -2.03
N LEU A 49 7.44 -3.33 -3.27
CA LEU A 49 6.66 -2.15 -3.66
C LEU A 49 5.31 -2.58 -4.27
N LEU A 50 4.24 -1.98 -3.76
CA LEU A 50 2.91 -2.06 -4.35
C LEU A 50 2.53 -0.68 -4.89
N LEU A 51 1.89 -0.64 -6.06
CA LEU A 51 1.43 0.61 -6.66
C LEU A 51 -0.09 0.71 -6.61
N ILE A 52 -0.59 1.86 -6.18
CA ILE A 52 -2.01 2.21 -6.25
C ILE A 52 -2.23 2.99 -7.55
N SER A 53 -3.10 2.47 -8.41
CA SER A 53 -3.45 3.04 -9.72
C SER A 53 -4.96 3.20 -9.85
N LEU A 54 -5.42 4.14 -10.69
CA LEU A 54 -6.81 4.14 -11.14
C LEU A 54 -7.07 2.93 -12.02
N SER A 55 -8.26 2.34 -11.90
CA SER A 55 -8.75 1.35 -12.85
C SER A 55 -9.44 2.08 -14.01
N VAL A 56 -8.82 2.06 -15.19
CA VAL A 56 -9.39 2.67 -16.40
C VAL A 56 -9.79 1.55 -17.35
N SER A 57 -11.02 1.61 -17.86
CA SER A 57 -11.49 0.69 -18.90
C SER A 57 -10.90 1.11 -20.24
N GLN A 58 -10.02 0.29 -20.82
CA GLN A 58 -9.42 0.54 -22.13
C GLN A 58 -10.18 -0.23 -23.21
N ASP A 59 -11.39 0.24 -23.53
CA ASP A 59 -12.13 -0.31 -24.66
C ASP A 59 -11.72 0.36 -25.99
N THR A 60 -12.36 -0.07 -27.08
CA THR A 60 -12.11 0.48 -28.41
C THR A 60 -12.53 1.95 -28.50
N THR A 61 -13.55 2.37 -27.75
CA THR A 61 -14.03 3.76 -27.74
C THR A 61 -13.02 4.68 -27.06
N TYR A 62 -12.48 4.27 -25.92
CA TYR A 62 -11.42 5.00 -25.23
C TYR A 62 -10.16 5.08 -26.08
N SER A 63 -9.77 3.99 -26.74
CA SER A 63 -8.62 3.97 -27.65
C SER A 63 -8.79 4.97 -28.81
N ASN A 64 -9.99 5.05 -29.38
CA ASN A 64 -10.30 6.04 -30.41
C ASN A 64 -10.24 7.49 -29.88
N PHE A 65 -10.75 7.72 -28.67
CA PHE A 65 -10.66 9.02 -27.99
C PHE A 65 -9.20 9.46 -27.82
N VAL A 66 -8.31 8.56 -27.38
CA VAL A 66 -6.87 8.82 -27.24
C VAL A 66 -6.26 9.22 -28.58
N GLN A 67 -6.49 8.44 -29.65
CA GLN A 67 -5.95 8.72 -30.98
C GLN A 67 -6.43 10.08 -31.53
N GLN A 68 -7.73 10.36 -31.40
CA GLN A 68 -8.30 11.64 -31.84
C GLN A 68 -7.73 12.82 -31.04
N THR A 69 -7.57 12.65 -29.72
CA THR A 69 -6.97 13.66 -28.84
C THR A 69 -5.54 13.97 -29.26
N LYS A 70 -4.70 12.95 -29.47
CA LYS A 70 -3.31 13.13 -29.93
C LYS A 70 -3.26 13.86 -31.28
N LYS A 71 -4.11 13.48 -32.24
CA LYS A 71 -4.20 14.12 -33.57
C LYS A 71 -4.63 15.59 -33.47
N LEU A 72 -5.67 15.87 -32.68
CA LEU A 72 -6.18 17.24 -32.49
C LEU A 72 -5.16 18.12 -31.77
N SER A 73 -4.46 17.56 -30.78
CA SER A 73 -3.44 18.29 -30.04
C SER A 73 -2.30 18.78 -30.95
N ALA A 74 -1.81 17.89 -31.81
CA ALA A 74 -0.80 18.23 -32.80
C ALA A 74 -1.30 19.28 -33.81
N ALA A 75 -2.51 19.08 -34.34
CA ALA A 75 -3.04 19.95 -35.40
C ALA A 75 -3.44 21.35 -34.91
N LYS A 76 -3.96 21.47 -33.68
CA LYS A 76 -4.52 22.73 -33.16
C LYS A 76 -3.59 23.49 -32.22
N TYR A 77 -2.77 22.76 -31.45
CA TYR A 77 -1.93 23.35 -30.41
C TYR A 77 -0.43 23.15 -30.68
N GLY A 78 -0.06 22.43 -31.75
CA GLY A 78 1.35 22.13 -32.07
C GLY A 78 2.01 21.20 -31.05
N PHE A 79 1.25 20.55 -30.18
CA PHE A 79 1.78 19.63 -29.17
C PHE A 79 1.70 18.19 -29.69
N VAL A 80 2.87 17.56 -29.85
CA VAL A 80 2.99 16.18 -30.33
C VAL A 80 3.41 15.29 -29.16
N TYR A 81 2.57 14.32 -28.83
CA TYR A 81 2.86 13.30 -27.83
C TYR A 81 4.04 12.43 -28.29
N ALA A 82 4.94 12.05 -27.37
CA ALA A 82 5.97 11.07 -27.69
C ALA A 82 5.34 9.69 -27.99
N PRO A 83 6.05 8.78 -28.69
CA PRO A 83 5.50 7.49 -29.10
C PRO A 83 4.90 6.66 -27.95
N ASN A 84 5.46 6.78 -26.74
CA ASN A 84 5.02 6.03 -25.55
C ASN A 84 4.27 6.92 -24.53
N ASP A 85 3.98 8.18 -24.87
CA ASP A 85 3.18 9.03 -24.00
C ASP A 85 1.72 8.64 -24.11
N GLU A 86 1.05 8.54 -22.98
CA GLU A 86 -0.40 8.36 -22.92
C GLU A 86 -1.12 9.70 -22.77
N VAL A 87 -2.39 9.72 -23.19
CA VAL A 87 -3.27 10.86 -22.87
C VAL A 87 -3.61 10.76 -21.40
N ASP A 88 -3.29 11.81 -20.66
CA ASP A 88 -3.57 11.90 -19.23
C ASP A 88 -5.07 11.71 -18.96
N VAL A 89 -5.42 10.91 -17.96
CA VAL A 89 -6.80 10.63 -17.56
C VAL A 89 -7.56 11.91 -17.23
N ILE A 90 -6.85 12.96 -16.80
CA ILE A 90 -7.43 14.29 -16.55
C ILE A 90 -8.10 14.85 -17.81
N THR A 91 -7.53 14.60 -19.00
CA THR A 91 -8.12 15.02 -20.28
C THR A 91 -9.45 14.31 -20.54
N ALA A 92 -9.50 13.00 -20.27
CA ALA A 92 -10.73 12.23 -20.36
C ALA A 92 -11.76 12.68 -19.32
N HIS A 93 -11.34 13.04 -18.11
CA HIS A 93 -12.23 13.58 -17.08
C HIS A 93 -12.79 14.95 -17.43
N PHE A 94 -12.05 15.80 -18.14
CA PHE A 94 -12.59 17.06 -18.67
C PHE A 94 -13.64 16.80 -19.75
N TYR A 95 -13.41 15.84 -20.65
CA TYR A 95 -14.45 15.40 -21.59
C TYR A 95 -15.71 14.96 -20.85
N ASP A 96 -15.56 14.11 -19.84
CA ASP A 96 -16.65 13.65 -18.99
C ASP A 96 -17.38 14.80 -18.27
N SER A 97 -16.67 15.85 -17.85
CA SER A 97 -17.30 17.00 -17.18
C SER A 97 -18.31 17.74 -18.08
N ILE A 98 -18.06 17.78 -19.39
CA ILE A 98 -18.98 18.37 -20.37
C ILE A 98 -20.18 17.46 -20.57
N ILE A 99 -19.97 16.15 -20.67
CA ILE A 99 -21.05 15.15 -20.77
C ILE A 99 -21.93 15.18 -19.52
N TYR A 100 -21.30 15.27 -18.35
CA TYR A 100 -21.97 15.38 -17.06
C TYR A 100 -22.87 16.61 -16.99
N TYR A 101 -22.31 17.78 -17.33
CA TYR A 101 -23.07 19.02 -17.41
C TYR A 101 -24.23 18.93 -18.40
N ALA A 102 -23.98 18.45 -19.62
CA ALA A 102 -25.01 18.31 -20.64
C ALA A 102 -26.12 17.34 -20.22
N SER A 103 -25.77 16.27 -19.50
CA SER A 103 -26.73 15.29 -18.98
C SER A 103 -27.64 15.91 -17.91
N MET A 104 -27.09 16.72 -16.99
CA MET A 104 -27.90 17.45 -16.01
C MET A 104 -28.85 18.46 -16.69
N ILE A 105 -28.37 19.17 -17.72
CA ILE A 105 -29.20 20.13 -18.48
C ILE A 105 -30.34 19.42 -19.22
N ARG A 106 -30.07 18.26 -19.82
CA ARG A 106 -31.10 17.44 -20.46
C ARG A 106 -32.17 17.04 -19.45
N ASP A 107 -31.79 16.48 -18.32
CA ASP A 107 -32.75 15.97 -17.33
C ASP A 107 -33.60 17.13 -16.74
N LEU A 108 -33.01 18.30 -16.50
CA LEU A 108 -33.76 19.50 -16.11
C LEU A 108 -34.76 19.98 -17.17
N ALA A 109 -34.39 19.86 -18.45
CA ALA A 109 -35.27 20.23 -19.56
C ALA A 109 -36.43 19.24 -19.74
N GLU A 110 -36.22 17.96 -19.43
CA GLU A 110 -37.26 16.92 -19.49
C GLU A 110 -38.27 17.04 -18.33
N ASP A 111 -37.84 17.53 -17.17
CA ASP A 111 -38.69 17.75 -15.99
C ASP A 111 -39.54 19.05 -16.04
N ASP A 112 -39.58 19.73 -17.19
CA ASP A 112 -40.28 21.01 -17.40
C ASP A 112 -39.87 22.08 -16.37
N SER A 113 -38.66 21.96 -15.83
CA SER A 113 -38.15 22.78 -14.74
C SER A 113 -37.82 24.19 -15.28
N PRO A 114 -38.51 25.25 -14.82
CA PRO A 114 -38.45 26.56 -15.47
C PRO A 114 -37.16 27.36 -15.20
N SER A 115 -36.16 26.77 -14.54
CA SER A 115 -35.01 27.50 -14.02
C SER A 115 -33.69 26.73 -14.14
N PHE A 116 -32.88 27.09 -15.15
CA PHE A 116 -31.46 26.74 -15.25
C PHE A 116 -30.61 27.58 -14.29
N SER A 117 -30.98 27.67 -13.02
CA SER A 117 -30.18 28.39 -12.03
C SER A 117 -28.97 27.58 -11.59
N GLY A 118 -27.85 28.25 -11.31
CA GLY A 118 -26.66 27.60 -10.76
C GLY A 118 -26.92 26.87 -9.44
N ALA A 119 -27.89 27.34 -8.64
CA ALA A 119 -28.31 26.68 -7.40
C ALA A 119 -29.01 25.34 -7.68
N ALA A 120 -29.90 25.28 -8.67
CA ALA A 120 -30.54 24.03 -9.08
C ALA A 120 -29.51 23.01 -9.59
N LEU A 121 -28.57 23.45 -10.42
CA LEU A 121 -27.47 22.60 -10.89
C LEU A 121 -26.57 22.13 -9.74
N ALA A 122 -26.25 22.99 -8.78
CA ALA A 122 -25.41 22.63 -7.63
C ALA A 122 -26.07 21.60 -6.70
N LEU A 123 -27.40 21.59 -6.62
CA LEU A 123 -28.16 20.55 -5.92
C LEU A 123 -28.25 19.28 -6.77
N LEU A 124 -28.57 19.40 -8.06
CA LEU A 124 -28.69 18.25 -8.96
C LEU A 124 -27.38 17.49 -9.08
N LYS A 125 -26.22 18.17 -9.11
CA LYS A 125 -24.90 17.52 -9.23
C LYS A 125 -24.67 16.45 -8.16
N GLN A 126 -25.24 16.64 -6.97
CA GLN A 126 -25.09 15.73 -5.84
C GLN A 126 -25.77 14.40 -6.19
N SER A 127 -25.04 13.29 -6.09
CA SER A 127 -25.53 11.95 -6.45
C SER A 127 -26.02 11.79 -7.91
N PHE A 128 -25.62 12.67 -8.84
CA PHE A 128 -26.00 12.54 -10.26
C PHE A 128 -25.07 11.57 -10.98
N ASN A 129 -25.54 10.35 -11.20
CA ASN A 129 -24.81 9.37 -12.00
C ASN A 129 -25.08 9.61 -13.49
N PHE A 130 -24.06 9.44 -14.33
CA PHE A 130 -24.19 9.59 -15.77
C PHE A 130 -23.36 8.55 -16.51
N THR A 131 -23.63 8.37 -17.80
CA THR A 131 -22.86 7.46 -18.64
C THR A 131 -21.95 8.28 -19.55
N SER A 132 -20.65 8.13 -19.36
CA SER A 132 -19.65 8.66 -20.27
C SER A 132 -19.56 7.81 -21.54
N PRO A 133 -19.55 8.42 -22.73
CA PRO A 133 -19.25 7.73 -23.98
C PRO A 133 -17.89 7.02 -24.00
N ILE A 134 -16.89 7.53 -23.24
CA ILE A 134 -15.51 7.01 -23.29
C ILE A 134 -15.13 6.21 -22.05
N ASN A 135 -15.80 6.44 -20.91
CA ASN A 135 -15.47 5.80 -19.62
C ASN A 135 -16.61 4.92 -19.08
N GLY A 136 -17.75 4.83 -19.77
CA GLY A 136 -18.91 4.07 -19.32
C GLY A 136 -19.62 4.72 -18.12
N PRO A 137 -20.28 3.94 -17.25
CA PRO A 137 -21.00 4.46 -16.09
C PRO A 137 -20.07 5.18 -15.10
N VAL A 138 -20.43 6.41 -14.74
CA VAL A 138 -19.73 7.23 -13.76
C VAL A 138 -20.67 7.50 -12.58
N THR A 139 -20.20 7.14 -11.39
CA THR A 139 -20.93 7.31 -10.13
C THR A 139 -20.43 8.55 -9.41
N MET A 140 -21.35 9.40 -8.96
CA MET A 140 -21.05 10.57 -8.14
C MET A 140 -21.48 10.33 -6.69
N SER A 141 -20.70 10.81 -5.73
CA SER A 141 -21.03 10.77 -4.30
C SER A 141 -22.17 11.73 -3.97
N ALA A 142 -22.67 11.64 -2.73
CA ALA A 142 -23.65 12.57 -2.18
C ALA A 142 -23.15 14.03 -2.19
N ASP A 143 -21.84 14.25 -2.14
CA ASP A 143 -21.25 15.59 -2.21
C ASP A 143 -21.00 16.06 -3.66
N GLY A 144 -21.21 15.16 -4.63
CA GLY A 144 -20.93 15.38 -6.04
C GLY A 144 -19.46 15.18 -6.41
N ASP A 145 -18.76 14.27 -5.71
CA ASP A 145 -17.40 13.83 -6.06
C ASP A 145 -17.44 12.55 -6.89
N ARG A 146 -16.57 12.45 -7.90
CA ARG A 146 -16.48 11.24 -8.72
C ARG A 146 -15.94 10.07 -7.91
N GLN A 147 -16.73 9.00 -7.81
CA GLN A 147 -16.25 7.75 -7.25
C GLN A 147 -15.45 7.00 -8.32
N SER A 148 -14.23 6.59 -7.97
CA SER A 148 -13.30 5.94 -8.89
C SER A 148 -12.93 4.55 -8.41
N ALA A 149 -12.76 3.63 -9.35
CA ALA A 149 -12.20 2.32 -9.08
C ALA A 149 -10.67 2.40 -9.05
N TYR A 150 -10.06 1.60 -8.19
CA TYR A 150 -8.61 1.53 -8.03
C TYR A 150 -8.12 0.10 -8.20
N THR A 151 -6.87 -0.04 -8.62
CA THR A 151 -6.16 -1.31 -8.65
C THR A 151 -4.86 -1.16 -7.87
N ILE A 152 -4.58 -2.11 -6.99
CA ILE A 152 -3.25 -2.30 -6.44
C ILE A 152 -2.49 -3.24 -7.37
N LYS A 153 -1.34 -2.79 -7.84
CA LYS A 153 -0.41 -3.54 -8.67
C LYS A 153 0.76 -4.06 -7.84
N ASN A 154 1.23 -5.26 -8.15
CA ASN A 154 2.40 -5.89 -7.56
C ASN A 154 3.46 -6.10 -8.62
N PHE A 155 4.73 -5.91 -8.25
CA PHE A 155 5.85 -6.07 -9.17
C PHE A 155 6.15 -7.55 -9.43
N ASN A 156 6.24 -7.93 -10.71
CA ASN A 156 6.70 -9.25 -11.11
C ASN A 156 8.17 -9.17 -11.55
N PRO A 157 9.11 -9.75 -10.79
CA PRO A 157 10.55 -9.66 -11.10
C PRO A 157 10.96 -10.43 -12.37
N ILE A 158 10.13 -11.37 -12.85
CA ILE A 158 10.41 -12.13 -14.07
C ILE A 158 10.07 -11.30 -15.31
N SER A 159 8.88 -10.67 -15.33
CA SER A 159 8.48 -9.80 -16.44
C SER A 159 9.09 -8.40 -16.33
N GLY A 160 9.51 -7.99 -15.13
CA GLY A 160 10.01 -6.65 -14.83
C GLY A 160 8.90 -5.59 -14.83
N GLN A 161 7.63 -5.98 -14.64
CA GLN A 161 6.47 -5.11 -14.77
C GLN A 161 5.57 -5.17 -13.54
N PHE A 162 4.82 -4.08 -13.32
CA PHE A 162 3.74 -4.04 -12.34
C PHE A 162 2.46 -4.62 -12.93
N GLU A 163 1.98 -5.71 -12.31
CA GLU A 163 0.80 -6.45 -12.74
C GLU A 163 -0.36 -6.24 -11.74
N ASP A 164 -1.59 -6.26 -12.24
CA ASP A 164 -2.78 -6.06 -11.42
C ASP A 164 -2.96 -7.19 -10.39
N TYR A 165 -2.97 -6.83 -9.10
CA TYR A 165 -3.07 -7.80 -8.00
C TYR A 165 -4.42 -7.74 -7.29
N LEU A 166 -4.90 -6.56 -6.93
CA LEU A 166 -6.16 -6.37 -6.21
C LEU A 166 -6.99 -5.25 -6.84
N SER A 167 -8.20 -5.58 -7.25
CA SER A 167 -9.18 -4.61 -7.75
C SER A 167 -10.05 -4.10 -6.60
N TYR A 168 -10.27 -2.79 -6.58
CA TYR A 168 -11.19 -2.09 -5.70
C TYR A 168 -12.23 -1.36 -6.58
N PRO A 169 -13.34 -2.03 -6.95
CA PRO A 169 -14.36 -1.41 -7.78
C PRO A 169 -15.14 -0.35 -6.99
N VAL A 170 -15.78 0.59 -7.69
CA VAL A 170 -16.68 1.59 -7.08
C VAL A 170 -17.84 0.90 -6.34
N VAL A 171 -18.41 -0.13 -6.95
CA VAL A 171 -19.51 -0.92 -6.39
C VAL A 171 -19.07 -2.36 -6.20
N GLY A 172 -19.36 -2.92 -5.04
CA GLY A 172 -19.04 -4.31 -4.70
C GLY A 172 -17.88 -4.43 -3.72
N ARG A 173 -17.28 -5.62 -3.67
CA ARG A 173 -16.17 -5.92 -2.75
C ARG A 173 -14.84 -5.98 -3.52
N PRO A 174 -13.71 -5.69 -2.86
CA PRO A 174 -12.40 -5.87 -3.47
C PRO A 174 -12.20 -7.31 -3.94
N ARG A 175 -11.57 -7.46 -5.12
CA ARG A 175 -11.34 -8.77 -5.75
C ARG A 175 -9.86 -8.97 -6.02
N ARG A 176 -9.31 -10.10 -5.56
CA ARG A 176 -7.96 -10.52 -5.92
C ARG A 176 -7.92 -10.96 -7.38
N LEU A 177 -7.05 -10.34 -8.18
CA LEU A 177 -6.88 -10.59 -9.61
C LEU A 177 -5.69 -11.53 -9.89
N GLY A 178 -4.67 -11.52 -9.03
CA GLY A 178 -3.45 -12.30 -9.20
C GLY A 178 -2.91 -12.91 -7.90
N VAL A 179 -1.76 -13.56 -8.01
CA VAL A 179 -1.00 -14.06 -6.85
C VAL A 179 0.06 -13.04 -6.52
N ILE A 180 0.23 -12.72 -5.24
CA ILE A 180 1.28 -11.81 -4.83
C ILE A 180 2.66 -12.46 -5.02
N LYS A 181 3.57 -11.71 -5.63
CA LYS A 181 5.00 -12.01 -5.71
C LYS A 181 5.67 -11.16 -4.64
N TRP A 182 6.10 -11.81 -3.57
CA TRP A 182 6.68 -11.13 -2.41
C TRP A 182 8.03 -11.74 -2.05
N PRO A 183 9.02 -10.97 -1.58
CA PRO A 183 10.36 -11.50 -1.29
C PRO A 183 10.37 -12.64 -0.27
N SER A 184 9.52 -12.57 0.74
CA SER A 184 9.42 -13.59 1.79
C SER A 184 8.42 -14.72 1.48
N GLY A 185 7.90 -14.80 0.25
CA GLY A 185 7.03 -15.88 -0.24
C GLY A 185 5.68 -15.38 -0.74
N ASP A 186 4.60 -16.09 -0.40
CA ASP A 186 3.26 -15.84 -0.98
C ASP A 186 2.35 -14.99 -0.08
N ARG A 187 2.91 -14.27 0.90
CA ARG A 187 2.13 -13.50 1.88
C ARG A 187 2.78 -12.15 2.18
N LEU A 188 1.93 -11.14 2.37
CA LEU A 188 2.34 -9.85 2.91
C LEU A 188 2.78 -9.99 4.37
N PRO A 189 3.72 -9.17 4.84
CA PRO A 189 4.15 -9.16 6.24
C PRO A 189 3.03 -8.64 7.13
N PRO A 190 3.06 -8.98 8.44
CA PRO A 190 2.16 -8.38 9.41
C PRO A 190 2.39 -6.86 9.51
N SER A 191 1.36 -6.11 9.93
CA SER A 191 1.46 -4.65 10.12
C SER A 191 2.34 -4.23 11.30
N ARG A 192 2.81 -5.19 12.10
CA ARG A 192 3.67 -4.97 13.27
C ARG A 192 4.71 -6.10 13.37
N PRO A 193 5.98 -5.78 13.62
CA PRO A 193 7.00 -6.80 13.88
C PRO A 193 6.63 -7.69 15.07
N ARG A 194 7.12 -8.94 15.08
CA ARG A 194 6.82 -9.93 16.14
C ARG A 194 7.04 -9.39 17.55
N CYS A 195 8.15 -8.70 17.80
CA CYS A 195 8.49 -8.14 19.10
C CYS A 195 8.04 -6.68 19.29
N GLY A 196 7.15 -6.19 18.43
CA GLY A 196 6.74 -4.79 18.38
C GLY A 196 7.82 -3.85 17.83
N PHE A 197 7.42 -2.64 17.45
CA PHE A 197 8.33 -1.64 16.88
C PHE A 197 9.46 -1.21 17.84
N LEU A 198 9.20 -1.26 19.15
CA LEU A 198 10.19 -0.94 20.19
C LEU A 198 10.92 -2.19 20.74
N GLY A 199 10.65 -3.38 20.20
CA GLY A 199 11.26 -4.63 20.66
C GLY A 199 10.82 -5.10 22.06
N ASN A 200 9.83 -4.46 22.68
CA ASN A 200 9.40 -4.70 24.06
C ASN A 200 8.05 -5.43 24.15
N ASP A 201 7.60 -6.08 23.08
CA ASP A 201 6.35 -6.85 23.14
C ASP A 201 6.47 -8.03 24.12
N PRO A 202 5.49 -8.23 25.02
CA PRO A 202 5.51 -9.33 25.99
C PRO A 202 5.62 -10.73 25.36
N SER A 203 5.20 -10.92 24.10
CA SER A 203 5.36 -12.20 23.38
C SER A 203 6.83 -12.56 23.11
N CYS A 204 7.73 -11.58 23.15
CA CYS A 204 9.17 -11.75 23.05
C CYS A 204 9.89 -11.58 24.39
N ALA A 205 9.16 -11.28 25.48
CA ALA A 205 9.76 -11.22 26.80
C ALA A 205 10.18 -12.64 27.20
N TYR A 206 11.49 -12.83 27.41
CA TYR A 206 12.00 -14.06 27.98
C TYR A 206 11.56 -14.15 29.45
N VAL A 207 10.55 -14.97 29.73
CA VAL A 207 10.13 -15.29 31.09
C VAL A 207 10.85 -16.56 31.52
N MET A 208 11.84 -16.44 32.39
CA MET A 208 12.43 -17.64 33.02
C MET A 208 11.34 -18.39 33.79
N PRO A 209 11.22 -19.72 33.63
CA PRO A 209 10.31 -20.52 34.43
C PRO A 209 10.58 -20.29 35.91
N THR A 210 9.51 -20.19 36.71
CA THR A 210 9.60 -19.95 38.17
C THR A 210 10.51 -20.97 38.86
N SER A 211 10.57 -22.21 38.34
CA SER A 211 11.46 -23.27 38.82
C SER A 211 12.94 -22.97 38.62
N GLN A 212 13.33 -22.35 37.50
CA GLN A 212 14.72 -21.98 37.22
C GLN A 212 15.16 -20.82 38.10
N VAL A 213 14.30 -19.82 38.29
CA VAL A 213 14.55 -18.71 39.22
C VAL A 213 14.64 -19.23 40.67
N ALA A 214 13.73 -20.10 41.08
CA ALA A 214 13.73 -20.70 42.41
C ALA A 214 15.01 -21.54 42.65
N ALA A 215 15.45 -22.35 41.69
CA ALA A 215 16.67 -23.13 41.80
C ALA A 215 17.92 -22.23 41.90
N ALA A 216 17.99 -21.18 41.08
CA ALA A 216 19.10 -20.22 41.08
C ALA A 216 19.25 -19.47 42.42
N VAL A 217 18.16 -19.28 43.16
CA VAL A 217 18.19 -18.62 44.49
C VAL A 217 18.32 -19.63 45.63
N ALA A 218 17.58 -20.74 45.59
CA ALA A 218 17.52 -21.68 46.70
C ALA A 218 18.81 -22.48 46.88
N ILE A 219 19.47 -22.88 45.79
CA ILE A 219 20.68 -23.70 45.86
C ILE A 219 21.84 -22.94 46.54
N PRO A 220 22.18 -21.69 46.15
CA PRO A 220 23.23 -20.93 46.83
C PRO A 220 22.91 -20.66 48.31
N VAL A 221 21.65 -20.36 48.64
CA VAL A 221 21.23 -20.11 50.02
C VAL A 221 21.36 -21.39 50.87
N LEU A 222 20.98 -22.54 50.34
CA LEU A 222 21.16 -23.83 51.02
C LEU A 222 22.63 -24.17 51.21
N LEU A 223 23.48 -23.93 50.22
CA LEU A 223 24.93 -24.15 50.35
C LEU A 223 25.57 -23.21 51.37
N MET A 224 25.19 -21.93 51.38
CA MET A 224 25.64 -20.95 52.37
C MET A 224 25.23 -21.34 53.79
N THR A 225 23.97 -21.72 53.99
CA THR A 225 23.48 -22.15 55.31
C THR A 225 24.14 -23.45 55.77
N ALA A 226 24.35 -24.41 54.87
CA ALA A 226 25.10 -25.64 55.17
C ALA A 226 26.56 -25.35 55.54
N ALA A 227 27.23 -24.43 54.83
CA ALA A 227 28.60 -24.03 55.13
C ALA A 227 28.72 -23.32 56.49
N ILE A 228 27.79 -22.40 56.79
CA ILE A 228 27.73 -21.69 58.08
C ILE A 228 27.48 -22.68 59.22
N THR A 229 26.51 -23.58 59.07
CA THR A 229 26.20 -24.58 60.11
C THR A 229 27.36 -25.55 60.33
N ALA A 230 27.99 -26.04 59.27
CA ALA A 230 29.21 -26.85 59.37
C ALA A 230 30.34 -26.08 60.08
N GLY A 231 30.56 -24.81 59.72
CA GLY A 231 31.53 -23.94 60.37
C GLY A 231 31.27 -23.78 61.87
N VAL A 232 30.02 -23.54 62.28
CA VAL A 232 29.62 -23.44 63.69
C VAL A 232 29.84 -24.74 64.44
N VAL A 233 29.49 -25.89 63.84
CA VAL A 233 29.69 -27.21 64.46
C VAL A 233 31.18 -27.51 64.65
N LEU A 234 32.00 -27.24 63.63
CA LEU A 234 33.45 -27.42 63.70
C LEU A 234 34.09 -26.50 64.74
N PHE A 235 33.67 -25.23 64.79
CA PHE A 235 34.14 -24.27 65.79
C PHE A 235 33.77 -24.71 67.22
N ARG A 236 32.52 -25.14 67.45
CA ARG A 236 32.09 -25.68 68.75
C ARG A 236 32.89 -26.91 69.16
N ARG A 237 33.14 -27.84 68.23
CA ARG A 237 33.97 -29.02 68.49
C ARG A 237 35.40 -28.62 68.87
N TRP A 238 36.01 -27.71 68.13
CA TRP A 238 37.35 -27.22 68.41
C TRP A 238 37.45 -26.64 69.83
N VAL A 239 36.55 -25.72 70.20
CA VAL A 239 36.49 -25.13 71.55
C VAL A 239 36.32 -26.19 72.65
N SER A 240 35.49 -27.21 72.42
CA SER A 240 35.28 -28.29 73.39
C SER A 240 36.51 -29.19 73.58
N THR A 241 37.30 -29.40 72.53
CA THR A 241 38.54 -30.20 72.59
C THR A 241 39.75 -29.43 73.13
N SER A 242 39.76 -28.10 73.00
CA SER A 242 40.84 -27.23 73.51
C SER A 242 40.65 -26.77 74.96
N SER A 243 39.57 -27.20 75.62
CA SER A 243 39.25 -26.87 77.02
C SER A 243 39.56 -28.03 78.00
N CYS A 244 40.39 -28.99 77.60
CA CYS A 244 40.99 -30.01 78.47
C CYS A 244 42.50 -29.80 78.54
#